data_AF-A0A7Y6E8U3-F1
#
_entry.id   AF-A0A7Y6E8U3-F1
#
_cell.length_a   1.000
_cell.length_b   1.000
_cell.length_c   1.000
_cell.angle_alpha   90.00
_cell.angle_beta   90.00
_cell.angle_gamma   90.00
#
_symmetry.space_group_name_H-M   'P 1'
#
loop_
_entity.id
_entity.type
_entity.pdbx_description
1 polymer ?
#
loop_
_entity_poly.entity_id
_entity_poly.type
_entity_poly.pdbx_seq_one_letter_code
_entity_poly.pdbx_strand_id
1 'polypeptide(L)' 'MTGPEENYSAEAEASSRDPHDWGRAMALALTRLAEQLAPEDGEEMHASLVDRPLHLRIRDDAAGVTITVSTTAESAS' A
#
# COMPACT_ATOMS: atom_id res chain seq x y z
N MET A 1 -10.95 -17.88 15.83
CA MET A 1 -9.51 -17.92 16.08
C MET A 1 -8.91 -16.81 15.22
N THR A 2 -8.89 -15.57 15.70
CA THR A 2 -8.19 -14.48 15.02
C THR A 2 -6.72 -14.64 15.38
N GLY A 3 -5.90 -15.05 14.40
CA GLY A 3 -4.44 -14.93 14.50
C GLY A 3 -4.06 -13.46 14.70
N PRO A 4 -2.77 -13.15 14.97
CA PRO A 4 -2.34 -11.76 14.98
C PRO A 4 -2.79 -11.12 13.67
N GLU A 5 -3.55 -10.03 13.74
CA GLU A 5 -3.86 -9.23 12.55
C GLU A 5 -2.52 -8.69 12.04
N GLU A 6 -1.93 -9.38 11.06
CA GLU A 6 -0.65 -9.00 10.51
C GLU A 6 -0.82 -7.64 9.81
N ASN A 7 -0.06 -6.66 10.31
CA ASN A 7 -0.06 -5.30 9.80
C ASN A 7 0.80 -5.25 8.53
N TYR A 8 0.17 -5.46 7.37
CA TYR A 8 0.85 -5.37 6.09
C TYR A 8 0.87 -3.93 5.60
N SER A 9 2.00 -3.51 5.05
CA SER A 9 2.18 -2.19 4.47
C SER A 9 3.19 -2.21 3.35
N ALA A 10 2.97 -1.40 2.33
CA ALA A 10 3.90 -1.22 1.23
C ALA A 10 4.03 0.26 0.87
N GLU A 11 5.22 0.65 0.45
CA GLU A 11 5.53 2.04 0.08
C GLU A 11 6.04 2.12 -1.36
N ALA A 12 5.81 3.26 -2.01
CA ALA A 12 6.39 3.62 -3.29
C ALA A 12 6.53 5.14 -3.41
N GLU A 13 7.52 5.58 -4.18
CA GLU A 13 7.87 6.99 -4.33
C GLU A 13 7.41 7.55 -5.67
N ALA A 14 6.97 8.80 -5.67
CA ALA A 14 6.81 9.61 -6.86
C ALA A 14 7.74 10.82 -6.77
N SER A 15 8.51 11.10 -7.82
CA SER A 15 9.44 12.24 -7.86
C SER A 15 8.75 13.59 -8.08
N SER A 16 7.42 13.61 -8.13
CA SER A 16 6.58 14.80 -8.33
C SER A 16 5.68 14.99 -7.12
N ARG A 17 5.49 16.24 -6.71
CA ARG A 17 4.50 16.63 -5.70
C ARG A 17 3.12 16.88 -6.31
N ASP A 18 2.97 16.77 -7.63
CA ASP A 18 1.67 16.90 -8.30
C ASP A 18 0.87 15.60 -8.17
N PRO A 19 -0.33 15.63 -7.54
CA PRO A 19 -1.19 14.46 -7.39
C PRO A 19 -1.54 13.73 -8.70
N HIS A 20 -1.54 14.44 -9.83
CA HIS A 20 -1.79 13.83 -11.13
C HIS A 20 -0.71 12.82 -11.54
N ASP A 21 0.50 12.96 -11.02
CA ASP A 21 1.64 12.10 -11.35
C ASP A 21 1.75 10.86 -10.43
N TRP A 22 0.96 10.79 -9.35
CA TRP A 22 1.11 9.78 -8.30
C TRP A 22 0.58 8.41 -8.66
N GLY A 23 -0.22 8.30 -9.73
CA GLY A 23 -0.91 7.05 -10.10
C GLY A 23 0.04 5.85 -10.23
N ARG A 24 1.25 6.06 -10.76
CA ARG A 24 2.25 4.98 -10.89
C ARG A 24 2.78 4.49 -9.55
N ALA A 25 3.09 5.40 -8.63
CA ALA A 25 3.58 5.06 -7.30
C ALA A 25 2.48 4.36 -6.49
N MET A 26 1.25 4.87 -6.56
CA MET A 26 0.10 4.23 -5.91
C MET A 26 -0.14 2.80 -6.43
N ALA A 27 -0.10 2.59 -7.75
CA ALA A 27 -0.22 1.26 -8.33
C ALA A 27 0.87 0.31 -7.84
N LEU A 28 2.11 0.78 -7.77
CA LEU A 28 3.25 -0.02 -7.29
C LEU A 28 3.11 -0.41 -5.80
N ALA A 29 2.67 0.53 -4.95
CA ALA A 29 2.41 0.23 -3.54
C ALA A 29 1.29 -0.81 -3.37
N LEU A 30 0.22 -0.72 -4.17
CA LEU A 30 -0.87 -1.71 -4.16
C LEU A 30 -0.39 -3.11 -4.61
N THR A 31 0.40 -3.20 -5.69
CA THR A 31 0.96 -4.48 -6.13
C THR A 31 1.83 -5.11 -5.05
N ARG A 32 2.72 -4.34 -4.44
CA ARG A 32 3.59 -4.80 -3.33
C ARG A 32 2.79 -5.27 -2.12
N LEU A 33 1.68 -4.59 -1.82
CA LEU A 33 0.80 -5.01 -0.73
C LEU A 33 0.08 -6.32 -1.07
N ALA A 34 -0.41 -6.48 -2.31
CA ALA A 34 -1.01 -7.72 -2.78
C ALA A 34 -0.03 -8.90 -2.70
N GLU A 35 1.22 -8.69 -3.08
CA GLU A 35 2.31 -9.68 -2.97
C GLU A 35 2.54 -10.13 -1.52
N GLN A 36 2.44 -9.21 -0.55
CA GLN A 36 2.56 -9.57 0.88
C GLN A 36 1.37 -10.38 1.39
N LEU A 37 0.17 -10.13 0.85
CA LEU A 37 -1.08 -10.74 1.29
C LEU A 37 -1.35 -12.10 0.65
N ALA A 38 -0.75 -12.39 -0.50
CA ALA A 38 -0.94 -13.65 -1.21
C ALA A 38 0.20 -14.62 -0.88
N PRO A 39 -0.06 -15.74 -0.16
CA PRO A 39 0.95 -16.79 -0.01
C PRO A 39 1.34 -17.35 -1.39
N GLU A 40 2.62 -17.70 -1.53
CA GLU A 40 3.27 -18.11 -2.78
C GLU A 40 2.43 -19.18 -3.51
N ASP A 41 1.83 -18.80 -4.65
CA ASP A 41 1.03 -19.57 -5.64
C ASP A 41 -0.32 -18.93 -6.04
N GLY A 42 -0.67 -17.76 -5.50
CA GLY A 42 -1.95 -17.10 -5.80
C GLY A 42 -2.06 -16.56 -7.23
N GLU A 43 -2.68 -17.31 -8.15
CA GLU A 43 -3.16 -16.86 -9.48
C GLU A 43 -4.06 -15.59 -9.41
N GLU A 44 -4.47 -15.18 -8.20
CA GLU A 44 -5.34 -14.04 -7.93
C GLU A 44 -4.79 -13.09 -6.85
N MET A 45 -3.50 -12.71 -6.87
CA MET A 45 -2.95 -11.79 -5.85
C MET A 45 -3.77 -10.50 -5.67
N HIS A 46 -4.39 -10.01 -6.75
CA HIS A 46 -5.20 -8.79 -6.73
C HIS A 46 -6.53 -9.00 -5.98
N ALA A 47 -7.06 -10.23 -5.93
CA ALA A 47 -8.27 -10.54 -5.18
C ALA A 47 -8.10 -10.31 -3.68
N SER A 48 -6.87 -10.44 -3.16
CA SER A 48 -6.55 -10.17 -1.75
C SER A 48 -6.79 -8.72 -1.31
N LEU A 49 -6.90 -7.79 -2.28
CA LEU A 49 -7.19 -6.37 -2.04
C LEU A 49 -8.68 -6.02 -2.18
N VAL A 50 -9.47 -6.84 -2.86
CA VAL A 50 -10.90 -6.56 -3.12
C VAL A 50 -11.69 -6.66 -1.81
N ASP A 51 -12.63 -5.72 -1.60
CA ASP A 51 -13.46 -5.58 -0.39
C ASP A 51 -12.68 -5.45 0.94
N ARG A 52 -11.35 -5.27 0.86
CA ARG A 52 -10.49 -5.05 2.02
C ARG A 52 -10.38 -3.55 2.30
N PRO A 53 -10.57 -3.09 3.55
CA PRO A 53 -10.26 -1.71 3.90
C PRO A 53 -8.75 -1.48 3.79
N LEU A 54 -8.38 -0.43 3.06
CA LEU A 54 -6.99 0.00 2.90
C LEU A 54 -6.82 1.42 3.41
N HIS A 55 -5.69 1.69 4.05
CA HIS A 55 -5.31 3.01 4.52
C HIS A 55 -4.21 3.56 3.61
N LEU A 56 -4.43 4.77 3.09
CA LEU A 56 -3.47 5.50 2.28
C LEU A 56 -2.85 6.62 3.11
N ARG A 57 -1.52 6.66 3.16
CA ARG A 57 -0.77 7.78 3.73
C ARG A 57 0.16 8.35 2.66
N ILE A 58 0.17 9.66 2.52
CA ILE A 58 1.04 10.40 1.60
C ILE A 58 1.93 11.31 2.45
N ARG A 59 3.25 11.18 2.30
CA ARG A 59 4.23 12.02 2.99
C ARG A 59 5.03 12.80 1.97
N ASP A 60 5.18 14.10 2.19
CA ASP A 60 6.12 14.93 1.46
C ASP A 60 7.54 14.58 1.91
N ASP A 61 8.42 14.35 0.94
CA ASP A 61 9.85 14.15 1.16
C ASP A 61 10.64 15.14 0.29
N ALA A 62 11.96 15.27 0.51
CA ALA A 62 12.75 16.25 -0.24
C ALA A 62 12.76 15.99 -1.77
N ALA A 63 12.52 14.74 -2.20
CA ALA A 63 12.62 14.29 -3.58
C ALA A 63 11.25 14.18 -4.30
N GLY A 64 10.14 14.35 -3.59
CA GLY A 64 8.79 14.21 -4.12
C GLY A 64 7.81 13.80 -3.03
N VAL A 65 7.12 12.67 -3.21
CA VAL A 65 6.25 12.10 -2.19
C VAL A 65 6.46 10.61 -2.04
N THR A 66 6.29 10.14 -0.81
CA THR A 66 6.20 8.73 -0.45
C THR A 66 4.73 8.36 -0.24
N ILE A 67 4.26 7.35 -0.94
CA ILE A 67 2.92 6.77 -0.82
C ILE A 67 3.03 5.46 -0.05
N THR A 68 2.33 5.36 1.08
CA THR A 68 2.19 4.14 1.87
C THR A 68 0.76 3.62 1.75
N VAL A 69 0.58 2.33 1.50
CA VAL A 69 -0.73 1.64 1.59
C VAL A 69 -0.62 0.52 2.62
N SER A 70 -1.59 0.45 3.55
CA SER A 70 -1.59 -0.55 4.64
C SER A 70 -2.96 -1.16 4.90
N THR A 71 -2.98 -2.32 5.55
CA THR A 71 -4.21 -3.01 6.00
C THR A 71 -4.74 -2.52 7.34
N THR A 72 -3.95 -1.71 8.06
CA THR A 72 -4.34 -1.11 9.33
C THR A 72 -4.02 0.38 9.35
N ALA A 73 -4.85 1.14 10.06
CA ALA A 73 -4.61 2.54 10.30
C ALA A 73 -3.36 2.68 11.20
N GLU A 74 -2.34 3.37 10.70
CA GLU A 74 -1.26 3.83 11.56
C GLU A 74 -1.89 4.79 12.59
N SER A 75 -1.72 4.50 13.89
CA SER A 75 -2.19 5.42 14.94
C SER A 75 -1.43 6.73 14.77
N ALA A 76 -2.14 7.82 14.49
CA ALA A 76 -1.56 9.15 14.44
C ALA A 76 -0.87 9.43 15.78
N SER A 77 0.47 9.50 15.76
CA SER A 77 1.31 9.83 16.92
C SER A 77 1.56 11.32 16.99
#